data_AF-A0AAW9I6Q6-F1
#
_entry.id   AF-A0AAW9I6Q6-F1
#
_cell.length_a   1.000
_cell.length_b   1.000
_cell.length_c   1.000
_cell.angle_alpha   90.00
_cell.angle_beta   90.00
_cell.angle_gamma   90.00
#
_symmetry.space_group_name_H-M   'P 1'
#
loop_
_entity.id
_entity.type
_entity.pdbx_description
1 polymer ?
#
loop_
_entity_poly.entity_id
_entity_poly.type
_entity_poly.pdbx_seq_one_letter_code
_entity_poly.pdbx_strand_id
1 'polypeptide(L)'
;SQRRAGNGRLLTIEDAHLRNLKHITTSFPLGWLISVTGVSGSGKSTLLFDLLAESGSDQSTPIGCKAITGWESVGQLITVDQSPVSRMQRSNIATYTDVYTHIRNWYASLPEAKESQLTAKHFSFNTQGGRCETCQGLG
;
A
#
# COMPACT_ATOMS: atom_id res chain seq x y z
N SER A 1 25.26 16.46 -5.97
CA SER A 1 24.03 15.92 -5.36
C SER A 1 24.42 14.97 -4.23
N GLN A 2 23.89 15.15 -3.02
CA GLN A 2 24.20 14.27 -1.89
C GLN A 2 23.24 13.08 -1.92
N ARG A 3 23.77 11.88 -2.19
CA ARG A 3 22.98 10.65 -2.15
C ARG A 3 22.65 10.33 -0.69
N ARG A 4 21.44 9.80 -0.45
CA ARG A 4 21.06 9.33 0.89
C ARG A 4 22.02 8.22 1.32
N ALA A 5 22.64 8.38 2.49
CA ALA A 5 23.45 7.32 3.07
C ALA A 5 22.53 6.27 3.70
N GLY A 6 22.86 4.99 3.53
CA GLY A 6 22.19 3.90 4.22
C GLY A 6 22.39 3.95 5.73
N ASN A 7 21.63 3.11 6.43
CA ASN A 7 21.73 2.97 7.89
C ASN A 7 22.71 1.87 8.34
N GLY A 8 23.45 1.25 7.41
CA GLY A 8 24.41 0.17 7.67
C GLY A 8 23.78 -1.20 7.96
N ARG A 9 22.45 -1.31 7.96
CA ARG A 9 21.71 -2.55 8.23
C ARG A 9 21.32 -3.24 6.93
N LEU A 10 21.16 -4.56 6.97
CA LEU A 10 20.83 -5.40 5.82
C LEU A 10 19.59 -6.23 6.12
N LEU A 11 18.79 -6.49 5.08
CA LEU A 11 17.77 -7.52 5.06
C LEU A 11 18.21 -8.60 4.08
N THR A 12 18.44 -9.82 4.57
CA THR A 12 19.04 -10.90 3.78
C THR A 12 18.07 -12.04 3.60
N ILE A 13 17.88 -12.47 2.35
CA ILE A 13 17.13 -13.67 1.99
C ILE A 13 18.17 -14.77 1.72
N GLU A 14 18.15 -15.83 2.53
CA GLU A 14 19.01 -17.00 2.38
C GLU A 14 18.35 -18.09 1.54
N ASP A 15 19.07 -18.58 0.54
CA ASP A 15 18.67 -19.75 -0.26
C ASP A 15 17.25 -19.66 -0.82
N ALA A 16 16.94 -18.56 -1.52
CA ALA A 16 15.66 -18.38 -2.19
C ALA A 16 15.51 -19.33 -3.39
N HIS A 17 14.49 -20.18 -3.33
CA HIS A 17 14.20 -21.27 -4.27
C HIS A 17 12.72 -21.34 -4.67
N LEU A 18 11.93 -20.29 -4.40
CA LEU A 18 10.53 -20.22 -4.83
C LEU A 18 10.40 -20.19 -6.37
N ARG A 19 9.55 -21.07 -6.92
CA ARG A 19 9.29 -21.22 -8.37
C ARG A 19 10.56 -21.44 -9.20
N ASN A 20 11.03 -20.43 -9.94
CA ASN A 20 12.19 -20.53 -10.82
C ASN A 20 13.45 -19.87 -10.24
N LEU A 21 13.42 -19.46 -8.97
CA LEU A 21 14.60 -18.99 -8.25
C LEU A 21 15.57 -20.15 -8.05
N LYS A 22 16.87 -19.90 -8.28
CA LYS A 22 17.91 -20.92 -8.32
C LYS A 22 18.77 -20.90 -7.05
N HIS A 23 18.17 -21.12 -5.89
CA HIS A 23 18.89 -21.18 -4.60
C HIS A 23 19.76 -19.94 -4.34
N ILE A 24 19.19 -18.75 -4.56
CA ILE A 24 19.95 -17.49 -4.50
C ILE A 24 19.96 -16.91 -3.08
N THR A 25 21.10 -16.40 -2.63
CA THR A 25 21.20 -15.62 -1.40
C THR A 25 21.48 -14.16 -1.75
N THR A 26 20.67 -13.24 -1.24
CA THR A 26 20.79 -11.80 -1.57
C THR A 26 20.53 -10.93 -0.36
N SER A 27 21.18 -9.77 -0.31
CA SER A 27 21.05 -8.80 0.78
C SER A 27 20.62 -7.44 0.25
N PHE A 28 19.63 -6.84 0.91
CA PHE A 28 19.09 -5.52 0.62
C PHE A 28 19.54 -4.53 1.69
N PRO A 29 20.37 -3.52 1.35
CA PRO A 29 20.80 -2.52 2.32
C PRO A 29 19.69 -1.55 2.69
N LEU A 30 19.38 -1.45 3.98
CA LEU A 30 18.29 -0.61 4.47
C LEU A 30 18.66 0.88 4.46
N GLY A 31 17.65 1.73 4.30
CA GLY A 31 17.82 3.18 4.15
C GLY A 31 18.19 3.63 2.73
N TRP A 32 18.25 2.70 1.78
CA TRP A 32 18.49 2.97 0.35
C TRP A 32 17.21 2.85 -0.47
N LEU A 33 17.20 3.55 -1.62
CA LEU A 33 16.32 3.21 -2.73
C LEU A 33 17.00 2.09 -3.54
N ILE A 34 16.43 0.90 -3.53
CA ILE A 34 16.97 -0.27 -4.22
C ILE A 34 16.10 -0.57 -5.45
N SER A 35 16.76 -0.81 -6.58
CA SER A 35 16.10 -1.30 -7.80
C SER A 35 16.54 -2.72 -8.10
N VAL A 36 15.57 -3.61 -8.31
CA VAL A 36 15.81 -4.99 -8.76
C VAL A 36 15.47 -5.08 -10.24
N THR A 37 16.48 -5.39 -11.05
CA THR A 37 16.38 -5.38 -12.52
C THR A 37 16.63 -6.76 -13.11
N GLY A 38 16.30 -6.93 -14.40
CA GLY A 38 16.42 -8.20 -15.11
C GLY A 38 15.29 -8.41 -16.13
N VAL A 39 15.51 -9.31 -17.09
CA VAL A 39 14.56 -9.62 -18.18
C VAL A 39 13.23 -10.17 -17.65
N SER A 40 12.17 -10.11 -18.46
CA SER A 40 10.89 -10.74 -18.10
C SER A 40 11.07 -12.23 -17.78
N GLY A 41 10.38 -12.73 -16.75
CA GLY A 41 10.52 -14.12 -16.30
C GLY A 41 11.76 -14.42 -15.45
N SER A 42 12.66 -13.46 -15.20
CA SER A 42 13.89 -13.70 -14.41
C SER A 42 13.68 -13.95 -12.90
N GLY A 43 12.44 -13.95 -12.41
CA GLY A 43 12.13 -14.21 -11.00
C GLY A 43 12.06 -12.97 -10.07
N LYS A 44 12.16 -11.74 -10.60
CA LYS A 44 12.12 -10.49 -9.79
C LYS A 44 10.84 -10.37 -8.94
N SER A 45 9.69 -10.53 -9.57
CA SER A 45 8.39 -10.45 -8.87
C SER A 45 8.24 -11.57 -7.85
N THR A 46 8.76 -12.76 -8.17
CA THR A 46 8.77 -13.89 -7.24
C THR A 46 9.64 -13.64 -6.03
N LEU A 47 10.82 -13.03 -6.22
CA LEU A 47 11.69 -12.67 -5.10
C LEU A 47 11.05 -11.59 -4.20
N LEU A 48 10.47 -10.54 -4.79
CA LEU A 48 10.00 -9.37 -4.05
C LEU A 48 8.59 -9.52 -3.48
N PHE A 49 7.64 -9.98 -4.30
CA PHE A 49 6.23 -10.05 -3.91
C PHE A 49 5.90 -11.43 -3.35
N ASP A 50 6.14 -12.50 -4.12
CA ASP A 50 5.69 -13.83 -3.69
C ASP A 50 6.51 -14.44 -2.55
N LEU A 51 7.76 -13.98 -2.35
CA LEU A 51 8.66 -14.46 -1.31
C LEU A 51 8.82 -13.42 -0.21
N LEU A 52 9.44 -12.26 -0.50
CA LEU A 52 9.76 -11.28 0.54
C LEU A 52 8.51 -10.63 1.14
N ALA A 53 7.52 -10.26 0.32
CA ALA A 53 6.31 -9.62 0.83
C ALA A 53 5.40 -10.58 1.61
N GLU A 54 5.20 -11.80 1.10
CA GLU A 54 4.38 -12.83 1.76
C GLU A 54 5.02 -13.41 3.02
N SER A 55 6.36 -13.44 3.11
CA SER A 55 7.03 -13.90 4.34
C SER A 55 6.77 -12.97 5.52
N GLY A 56 6.47 -11.69 5.26
CA GLY A 56 6.23 -10.69 6.31
C GLY A 56 7.39 -10.53 7.29
N SER A 57 7.19 -9.75 8.35
CA SER A 57 8.11 -9.70 9.50
C SER A 57 7.94 -10.89 10.46
N ASP A 58 6.89 -11.69 10.24
CA ASP A 58 6.51 -12.78 11.13
C ASP A 58 7.24 -14.06 10.70
N GLN A 59 8.33 -14.37 11.42
CA GLN A 59 9.32 -15.41 11.09
C GLN A 59 8.77 -16.85 11.17
N SER A 60 7.46 -17.04 11.30
CA SER A 60 6.86 -18.30 11.71
C SER A 60 7.05 -19.43 10.70
N THR A 61 7.19 -19.17 9.39
CA THR A 61 7.86 -20.08 8.45
C THR A 61 8.23 -19.34 7.15
N PRO A 62 9.53 -19.22 6.79
CA PRO A 62 9.91 -18.66 5.50
C PRO A 62 9.40 -19.53 4.34
N ILE A 63 8.70 -18.93 3.38
CA ILE A 63 8.16 -19.64 2.22
C ILE A 63 9.16 -19.53 1.07
N GLY A 64 9.61 -20.67 0.54
CA GLY A 64 10.48 -20.71 -0.65
C GLY A 64 11.85 -20.06 -0.46
N CYS A 65 12.32 -19.98 0.78
CA CYS A 65 13.71 -19.69 1.15
C CYS A 65 14.06 -20.43 2.45
N LYS A 66 15.35 -20.49 2.78
CA LYS A 66 15.82 -21.11 4.04
C LYS A 66 15.53 -20.21 5.24
N ALA A 67 15.83 -18.91 5.11
CA ALA A 67 15.64 -17.93 6.17
C ALA A 67 15.63 -16.51 5.60
N ILE A 68 15.02 -15.59 6.34
CA ILE A 68 15.17 -14.15 6.11
C ILE A 68 15.64 -13.52 7.42
N THR A 69 16.78 -12.83 7.39
CA THR A 69 17.42 -12.18 8.55
C THR A 69 17.48 -10.67 8.38
N GLY A 70 17.54 -9.92 9.48
CA GLY A 70 17.53 -8.45 9.46
C GLY A 70 16.15 -7.82 9.66
N TRP A 71 15.11 -8.61 9.95
CA TRP A 71 13.75 -8.12 10.21
C TRP A 71 13.66 -7.20 11.42
N GLU A 72 14.52 -7.37 12.43
CA GLU A 72 14.62 -6.48 13.59
C GLU A 72 14.97 -5.04 13.22
N SER A 73 15.48 -4.82 12.01
CA SER A 73 15.78 -3.51 11.45
C SER A 73 14.65 -2.91 10.63
N VAL A 74 13.54 -3.64 10.44
CA VAL A 74 12.37 -3.27 9.63
C VAL A 74 11.17 -3.11 10.55
N GLY A 75 10.68 -1.87 10.73
CA GLY A 75 9.54 -1.61 11.60
C GLY A 75 8.20 -2.01 11.00
N GLN A 76 7.99 -1.73 9.71
CA GLN A 76 6.79 -2.11 8.98
C GLN A 76 7.16 -2.43 7.53
N LEU A 77 6.56 -3.50 7.01
CA LEU A 77 6.59 -3.83 5.60
C LEU A 77 5.31 -3.32 4.93
N ILE A 78 5.46 -2.53 3.88
CA ILE A 78 4.35 -2.03 3.06
C ILE A 78 4.61 -2.45 1.63
N THR A 79 3.70 -3.24 1.08
CA THR A 79 3.72 -3.66 -0.32
C THR A 79 2.76 -2.81 -1.11
N VAL A 80 3.26 -2.21 -2.19
CA VAL A 80 2.45 -1.47 -3.16
C VAL A 80 2.53 -2.21 -4.48
N ASP A 81 1.41 -2.76 -4.91
CA ASP A 81 1.28 -3.54 -6.13
C ASP A 81 0.31 -2.86 -7.12
N GLN A 82 -0.08 -3.59 -8.17
CA GLN A 82 -1.06 -3.12 -9.16
C GLN A 82 -2.48 -3.61 -8.86
N SER A 83 -2.72 -4.16 -7.66
CA SER A 83 -4.07 -4.58 -7.29
C SER A 83 -4.99 -3.36 -7.27
N PRO A 84 -6.22 -3.48 -7.82
CA PRO A 84 -7.14 -2.36 -7.83
C PRO A 84 -7.42 -1.91 -6.39
N VAL A 85 -7.21 -0.62 -6.15
CA VAL A 85 -7.31 0.03 -4.83
C VAL A 85 -8.69 -0.17 -4.18
N SER A 86 -9.73 -0.35 -4.99
CA SER A 86 -11.06 -0.74 -4.52
C SER A 86 -11.84 -1.43 -5.63
N ARG A 87 -12.61 -2.45 -5.28
CA ARG A 87 -13.61 -3.08 -6.15
C ARG A 87 -15.00 -2.43 -6.01
N MET A 88 -15.16 -1.46 -5.12
CA MET A 88 -16.44 -0.80 -4.87
C MET A 88 -16.62 0.40 -5.80
N GLN A 89 -17.76 0.44 -6.49
CA GLN A 89 -18.15 1.52 -7.40
C GLN A 89 -18.18 2.91 -6.75
N ARG A 90 -18.28 2.97 -5.43
CA ARG A 90 -18.32 4.22 -4.63
C ARG A 90 -16.93 4.72 -4.21
N SER A 91 -15.87 4.00 -4.55
CA SER A 91 -14.51 4.40 -4.22
C SER A 91 -13.89 5.22 -5.35
N ASN A 92 -13.41 6.40 -5.00
CA ASN A 92 -12.56 7.24 -5.84
C ASN A 92 -11.33 7.70 -5.05
N ILE A 93 -10.42 8.41 -5.73
CA ILE A 93 -9.18 8.92 -5.13
C ILE A 93 -9.46 9.79 -3.89
N ALA A 94 -10.51 10.61 -3.90
CA ALA A 94 -10.84 11.49 -2.77
C ALA A 94 -11.31 10.70 -1.54
N THR A 95 -12.06 9.60 -1.74
CA THR A 95 -12.42 8.70 -0.63
C THR A 95 -11.26 7.84 -0.15
N TYR A 96 -10.34 7.46 -1.03
CA TYR A 96 -9.19 6.62 -0.66
C TYR A 96 -8.13 7.41 0.12
N THR A 97 -7.89 8.65 -0.27
CA THR A 97 -6.92 9.56 0.38
C THR A 97 -7.51 10.29 1.59
N ASP A 98 -8.78 10.04 1.92
CA ASP A 98 -9.58 10.73 2.95
C ASP A 98 -9.76 12.25 2.76
N VAL A 99 -9.27 12.80 1.64
CA VAL A 99 -9.48 14.21 1.26
C VAL A 99 -10.97 14.54 1.19
N TYR A 100 -11.81 13.58 0.80
CA TYR A 100 -13.25 13.77 0.76
C TYR A 100 -13.87 14.11 2.12
N THR A 101 -13.33 13.57 3.23
CA THR A 101 -13.80 13.92 4.58
C THR A 101 -13.54 15.38 4.90
N HIS A 102 -12.36 15.88 4.54
CA HIS A 102 -12.03 17.29 4.71
C HIS A 102 -12.93 18.21 3.87
N ILE A 103 -13.18 17.84 2.60
CA ILE A 103 -14.10 18.58 1.73
C ILE A 103 -15.50 18.65 2.33
N ARG A 104 -16.05 17.51 2.78
CA ARG A 104 -17.40 17.47 3.39
C ARG A 104 -17.50 18.32 4.65
N ASN A 105 -16.50 18.27 5.51
CA ASN A 105 -16.46 19.09 6.73
C ASN A 105 -16.34 20.58 6.40
N TRP A 106 -15.58 20.93 5.37
CA TRP A 106 -15.46 22.30 4.90
C TRP A 106 -16.78 22.84 4.36
N TYR A 107 -17.48 22.10 3.49
CA TYR A 107 -18.82 22.49 3.01
C TYR A 107 -19.83 22.65 4.15
N ALA A 108 -19.83 21.73 5.13
CA ALA A 108 -20.68 21.84 6.30
C ALA A 108 -20.33 23.02 7.23
N SER A 109 -19.13 23.60 7.09
CA SER A 109 -18.69 24.74 7.89
C SER A 109 -19.18 26.10 7.35
N LEU A 110 -19.63 26.15 6.09
CA LEU A 110 -20.10 27.36 5.42
C LEU A 110 -21.37 27.93 6.08
N PRO A 111 -21.56 29.27 6.12
CA PRO A 111 -22.71 29.91 6.74
C PRO A 111 -24.05 29.37 6.21
N GLU A 112 -24.19 29.25 4.90
CA GLU A 112 -25.41 28.81 4.22
C GLU A 112 -25.77 27.36 4.58
N ALA A 113 -24.75 26.51 4.74
CA ALA A 113 -24.92 25.14 5.17
C ALA A 113 -25.39 25.07 6.63
N LYS A 114 -24.85 25.92 7.51
CA LYS A 114 -25.26 26.00 8.93
C LYS A 114 -26.68 26.53 9.09
N GLU A 115 -27.04 27.58 8.35
CA GLU A 115 -28.40 28.13 8.32
C GLU A 115 -29.41 27.08 7.86
N SER A 116 -29.02 26.24 6.90
CA SER A 116 -29.84 25.15 6.37
C SER A 116 -29.71 23.84 7.17
N GLN A 117 -29.02 23.85 8.32
CA GLN A 117 -28.78 22.66 9.17
C GLN A 117 -28.11 21.47 8.45
N LEU A 118 -27.33 21.75 7.41
CA LEU A 118 -26.61 20.75 6.63
C LEU A 118 -25.29 20.34 7.30
N THR A 119 -25.25 19.10 7.78
CA THR A 119 -24.02 18.44 8.27
C THR A 119 -23.17 17.82 7.15
N ALA A 120 -21.94 17.41 7.49
CA ALA A 120 -21.03 16.69 6.58
C ALA A 120 -21.59 15.39 5.97
N LYS A 121 -22.69 14.85 6.53
CA LYS A 121 -23.42 13.71 5.94
C LYS A 121 -24.20 14.11 4.68
N HIS A 122 -24.69 15.33 4.60
CA HIS A 122 -25.43 15.79 3.42
C HIS A 122 -24.52 15.99 2.20
N PHE A 123 -23.23 16.21 2.42
CA PHE A 123 -22.24 16.34 1.35
C PHE A 123 -21.59 15.00 0.97
N SER A 124 -22.13 13.87 1.46
CA SER A 124 -21.64 12.53 1.16
C SER A 124 -22.54 11.81 0.16
N PHE A 125 -21.98 11.39 -0.99
CA PHE A 125 -22.70 10.56 -1.97
C PHE A 125 -22.97 9.13 -1.48
N ASN A 126 -22.40 8.75 -0.33
CA ASN A 126 -22.58 7.43 0.29
C ASN A 126 -23.75 7.36 1.28
N THR A 127 -24.35 8.50 1.64
CA THR A 127 -25.37 8.59 2.69
C THR A 127 -26.70 9.10 2.12
N GLN A 128 -27.80 8.46 2.53
CA GLN A 128 -29.15 8.91 2.20
C GLN A 128 -29.42 10.31 2.74
N GLY A 129 -30.23 11.08 2.01
CA GLY A 129 -30.59 12.46 2.33
C GLY A 129 -29.73 13.53 1.65
N GLY A 130 -28.43 13.25 1.42
CA GLY A 130 -27.51 14.16 0.74
C GLY A 130 -27.18 13.81 -0.71
N ARG A 131 -27.38 12.54 -1.08
CA ARG A 131 -27.10 12.01 -2.42
C ARG A 131 -28.34 12.09 -3.31
N CYS A 132 -28.13 11.98 -4.63
CA CYS A 132 -29.22 11.68 -5.56
C CYS A 132 -29.75 10.26 -5.28
N GLU A 133 -31.04 10.10 -4.99
CA GLU A 133 -31.62 8.78 -4.73
C GLU A 133 -31.88 7.97 -6.01
N THR A 134 -31.95 8.62 -7.18
CA THR A 134 -32.13 7.95 -8.48
C THR A 134 -30.89 7.12 -8.85
N CYS A 135 -29.70 7.73 -8.89
CA CYS A 135 -28.45 7.02 -9.14
C CYS A 135 -27.76 6.55 -7.85
N GLN A 136 -28.37 6.81 -6.69
CA GLN A 136 -27.85 6.50 -5.37
C GLN A 136 -26.43 7.04 -5.12
N GLY A 137 -26.04 8.14 -5.77
CA GLY A 137 -24.71 8.74 -5.67
C GLY A 137 -23.63 8.09 -6.53
N LEU A 138 -23.99 7.30 -7.55
CA LEU A 138 -23.04 6.67 -8.48
C LEU A 138 -22.79 7.46 -9.78
N GLY A 139 -23.63 8.47 -10.06
CA GLY A 139 -23.62 9.18 -11.35
C GLY A 139 -24.58 8.51 -12.31
#